data_AF-A0A8B8QDS4-F1
#
_entry.id   AF-A0A8B8QDS4-F1
#
_cell.length_a   1.000
_cell.length_b   1.000
_cell.length_c   1.000
_cell.angle_alpha   90.00
_cell.angle_beta   90.00
_cell.angle_gamma   90.00
#
_symmetry.space_group_name_H-M   'P 1'
#
loop_
_entity.id
_entity.type
_entity.pdbx_description
1 polymer ?
#
loop_
_entity_poly.entity_id
_entity_poly.type
_entity_poly.pdbx_seq_one_letter_code
_entity_poly.pdbx_strand_id
1 'polypeptide(L)'
;MCPVYQKTKDSDSTPTGVTMPPALPANPYYPAGPNSSGSSASSSLPTPKPISMPTPPNAVHPFSTPTGTIKEEHIRASLLSHVEDRLKRRLGEKVVQIQGEIESLKNTSNGLNRGKSKLDEIKERMAKEIVELSEAKKKLQDLDDQLQEFIVKYDKEGEDINPDEVYGPTQPLYKQLLEAFAEENAVVDAIYYTGEGLRKNVIPLDVFLKSVRELSRRQFMLRALMRACRTKASLPN
;
A
#
# COMPACT_ATOMS: atom_id res chain seq x y z
N MET A 1 -57.76 -25.44 -8.02
CA MET A 1 -57.37 -25.38 -6.59
C MET A 1 -56.04 -24.65 -6.50
N CYS A 2 -56.01 -23.49 -5.84
CA CYS A 2 -54.77 -22.84 -5.45
C CYS A 2 -54.29 -23.42 -4.12
N PRO A 3 -52.97 -23.53 -3.93
CA PRO A 3 -52.36 -23.02 -2.69
C PRO A 3 -51.09 -22.21 -3.02
N VAL A 4 -51.01 -20.93 -2.62
CA VAL A 4 -50.62 -20.43 -1.28
C VAL A 4 -49.15 -20.70 -0.95
N TYR A 5 -48.41 -19.59 -0.97
CA TYR A 5 -47.02 -19.39 -0.57
C TYR A 5 -46.77 -19.83 0.89
N GLN A 6 -45.69 -20.56 1.14
CA GLN A 6 -45.08 -20.67 2.47
C GLN A 6 -43.61 -20.29 2.42
N LYS A 7 -43.23 -19.44 3.37
CA LYS A 7 -41.93 -18.83 3.60
C LYS A 7 -41.07 -19.77 4.47
N THR A 8 -39.85 -20.09 4.03
CA THR A 8 -38.78 -20.70 4.84
C THR A 8 -37.58 -19.75 4.81
N LYS A 9 -37.31 -18.98 5.88
CA LYS A 9 -36.43 -19.32 7.01
C LYS A 9 -35.11 -19.97 6.57
N ASP A 10 -34.12 -19.09 6.40
CA ASP A 10 -32.71 -19.18 6.81
C ASP A 10 -32.15 -20.58 7.04
N SER A 11 -31.35 -21.03 6.09
CA SER A 11 -30.26 -21.98 6.34
C SER A 11 -29.08 -21.63 5.46
N ASP A 12 -28.05 -21.17 6.15
CA ASP A 12 -26.65 -21.01 5.79
C ASP A 12 -26.14 -22.11 4.85
N SER A 13 -25.60 -21.71 3.69
CA SER A 13 -24.41 -22.29 3.03
C SER A 13 -24.43 -21.95 1.54
N THR A 14 -23.67 -20.92 1.13
CA THR A 14 -23.09 -20.88 -0.21
C THR A 14 -21.57 -20.77 -0.14
N PRO A 15 -20.87 -21.46 -1.05
CA PRO A 15 -19.44 -21.36 -1.24
C PRO A 15 -19.14 -20.20 -2.20
N THR A 16 -18.10 -19.42 -1.93
CA THR A 16 -17.33 -18.72 -2.98
C THR A 16 -16.07 -18.11 -2.38
N GLY A 17 -14.96 -18.39 -3.05
CA GLY A 17 -13.66 -17.83 -2.74
C GLY A 17 -13.63 -16.33 -2.99
N VAL A 18 -13.04 -15.62 -2.03
CA VAL A 18 -12.70 -14.21 -2.15
C VAL A 18 -11.18 -14.11 -2.21
N THR A 19 -10.70 -13.61 -3.34
CA THR A 19 -9.31 -13.27 -3.62
C THR A 19 -8.89 -12.09 -2.74
N MET A 20 -7.85 -12.29 -1.94
CA MET A 20 -7.25 -11.30 -1.03
C MET A 20 -6.41 -10.24 -1.80
N PRO A 21 -6.31 -8.99 -1.31
CA PRO A 21 -5.40 -7.98 -1.84
C PRO A 21 -3.94 -8.21 -1.38
N PRO A 22 -2.92 -7.68 -2.09
CA PRO A 22 -1.52 -8.02 -1.84
C PRO A 22 -0.95 -7.33 -0.58
N ALA A 23 -0.16 -8.10 0.18
CA ALA A 23 0.54 -7.68 1.39
C ALA A 23 1.75 -6.77 1.11
N LEU A 24 1.92 -5.74 1.93
CA LEU A 24 3.12 -4.88 1.97
C LEU A 24 4.19 -5.45 2.93
N PRO A 25 5.49 -5.24 2.67
CA PRO A 25 6.57 -5.85 3.44
C PRO A 25 6.82 -5.17 4.79
N ALA A 26 7.02 -5.99 5.81
CA ALA A 26 7.41 -5.60 7.16
C ALA A 26 8.93 -5.34 7.25
N ASN A 27 9.35 -4.28 7.94
CA ASN A 27 10.70 -4.24 8.53
C ASN A 27 10.72 -3.46 9.86
N PRO A 28 11.57 -3.87 10.84
CA PRO A 28 11.43 -3.49 12.24
C PRO A 28 12.51 -2.48 12.69
N TYR A 29 12.13 -1.46 13.47
CA TYR A 29 13.07 -0.85 14.43
C TYR A 29 12.35 0.07 15.43
N TYR A 30 12.31 -0.34 16.71
CA TYR A 30 12.13 0.55 17.85
C TYR A 30 13.16 0.17 18.91
N PRO A 31 13.95 1.10 19.47
CA PRO A 31 14.76 0.80 20.63
C PRO A 31 14.03 1.18 21.93
N ALA A 32 14.03 0.22 22.85
CA ALA A 32 13.61 0.36 24.24
C ALA A 32 14.65 1.16 25.06
N GLY A 33 14.18 1.91 26.05
CA GLY A 33 15.03 2.64 27.00
C GLY A 33 15.64 1.74 28.08
N PRO A 34 16.69 2.18 28.80
CA PRO A 34 17.26 1.39 29.88
C PRO A 34 16.93 1.98 31.26
N ASN A 35 16.68 1.07 32.20
CA ASN A 35 16.75 1.31 33.64
C ASN A 35 17.72 0.28 34.26
N SER A 36 18.29 0.67 35.40
CA SER A 36 18.97 -0.13 36.43
C SER A 36 20.49 -0.42 36.32
N SER A 37 21.24 0.27 37.20
CA SER A 37 22.16 -0.23 38.25
C SER A 37 22.89 -1.56 38.10
N GLY A 38 24.21 -1.55 38.40
CA GLY A 38 24.95 -2.71 38.88
C GLY A 38 26.46 -2.68 38.61
N SER A 39 27.27 -2.79 39.66
CA SER A 39 28.71 -2.54 39.73
C SER A 39 29.62 -3.69 39.23
N SER A 40 30.90 -3.31 38.98
CA SER A 40 32.17 -4.03 39.28
C SER A 40 33.02 -4.70 38.18
N ALA A 41 34.28 -4.21 38.14
CA ALA A 41 35.57 -4.89 37.99
C ALA A 41 36.07 -5.54 36.65
N SER A 42 37.10 -4.88 36.11
CA SER A 42 38.44 -5.41 35.73
C SER A 42 38.76 -5.99 34.33
N SER A 43 39.90 -5.47 33.82
CA SER A 43 40.90 -6.05 32.91
C SER A 43 40.62 -6.17 31.40
N SER A 44 41.35 -5.41 30.57
CA SER A 44 42.56 -5.86 29.86
C SER A 44 42.87 -4.98 28.63
N LEU A 45 44.17 -4.79 28.40
CA LEU A 45 44.83 -4.01 27.35
C LEU A 45 44.71 -4.68 25.95
N PRO A 46 44.98 -3.97 24.83
CA PRO A 46 46.34 -4.06 24.27
C PRO A 46 46.89 -2.79 23.57
N THR A 47 48.22 -2.73 23.58
CA THR A 47 49.18 -1.79 22.95
C THR A 47 49.27 -1.87 21.41
N PRO A 48 49.90 -0.86 20.77
CA PRO A 48 51.18 -1.11 20.07
C PRO A 48 52.29 -0.05 20.32
N LYS A 49 53.55 -0.47 20.11
CA LYS A 49 54.85 0.23 20.33
C LYS A 49 55.48 0.75 18.99
N PRO A 50 56.77 1.16 18.90
CA PRO A 50 57.40 2.42 19.32
C PRO A 50 58.24 3.11 18.20
N ILE A 51 58.73 4.35 18.39
CA ILE A 51 59.82 4.94 17.58
C ILE A 51 60.89 5.59 18.48
N SER A 52 62.16 5.37 18.11
CA SER A 52 63.42 5.57 18.83
C SER A 52 63.89 7.01 19.08
N MET A 53 64.71 7.12 20.14
CA MET A 53 65.63 8.22 20.51
C MET A 53 66.76 8.48 19.50
N PRO A 54 67.46 9.63 19.66
CA PRO A 54 68.86 9.54 20.10
C PRO A 54 69.23 10.49 21.27
N THR A 55 70.01 9.98 22.23
CA THR A 55 70.90 10.67 23.21
C THR A 55 72.30 10.89 22.61
N PRO A 56 73.37 11.47 23.25
CA PRO A 56 73.60 12.04 24.62
C PRO A 56 74.35 13.43 24.56
N PRO A 57 74.98 14.05 25.61
CA PRO A 57 75.43 13.50 26.91
C PRO A 57 75.21 14.32 28.20
N ASN A 58 75.05 13.53 29.28
CA ASN A 58 75.71 13.63 30.57
C ASN A 58 76.17 15.04 31.03
N ALA A 59 75.35 15.69 31.87
CA ALA A 59 75.80 16.73 32.77
C ALA A 59 75.64 16.24 34.21
N VAL A 60 76.79 16.08 34.84
CA VAL A 60 77.05 15.69 36.22
C VAL A 60 76.23 16.54 37.19
N HIS A 61 75.50 15.90 38.09
CA HIS A 61 74.95 16.54 39.28
C HIS A 61 76.08 17.08 40.17
N PRO A 62 75.95 18.27 40.75
CA PRO A 62 76.41 18.50 42.09
C PRO A 62 75.20 18.40 43.03
N PHE A 63 75.13 17.29 43.74
CA PHE A 63 74.50 17.25 45.04
C PHE A 63 75.19 18.29 45.92
N SER A 64 74.51 19.39 46.25
CA SER A 64 74.93 20.30 47.30
C SER A 64 73.77 20.52 48.27
N THR A 65 73.92 19.88 49.43
CA THR A 65 73.63 20.37 50.78
C THR A 65 72.22 20.88 51.13
N PRO A 66 71.57 20.29 52.15
CA PRO A 66 70.33 20.80 52.71
C PRO A 66 70.67 21.93 53.69
N THR A 67 70.46 23.18 53.30
CA THR A 67 70.59 24.31 54.22
C THR A 67 69.57 25.37 53.88
N GLY A 68 68.61 25.54 54.80
CA GLY A 68 67.50 26.46 54.67
C GLY A 68 67.93 27.92 54.59
N THR A 69 67.16 28.69 53.84
CA THR A 69 66.51 29.94 54.29
C THR A 69 65.46 30.25 53.24
N ILE A 70 64.22 29.81 53.46
CA ILE A 70 63.08 30.27 52.66
C ILE A 70 62.92 31.75 52.99
N LYS A 71 63.33 32.65 52.08
CA LYS A 71 63.08 34.08 52.25
C LYS A 71 61.58 34.34 52.05
N GLU A 72 61.03 35.25 52.85
CA GLU A 72 59.62 35.67 52.88
C GLU A 72 59.06 35.99 51.48
N GLU A 73 59.89 36.54 50.58
CA GLU A 73 59.56 36.83 49.18
C GLU A 73 59.18 35.59 48.35
N HIS A 74 59.84 34.44 48.56
CA HIS A 74 59.52 33.19 47.85
C HIS A 74 58.22 32.56 48.36
N ILE A 75 57.89 32.73 49.64
CA ILE A 75 56.63 32.28 50.23
C ILE A 75 55.47 33.10 49.68
N ARG A 76 55.63 34.44 49.62
CA ARG A 76 54.63 35.34 49.05
C ARG A 76 54.41 35.08 47.56
N ALA A 77 55.47 34.89 46.78
CA ALA A 77 55.36 34.52 45.37
C ALA A 77 54.67 33.16 45.18
N SER A 78 54.98 32.16 46.01
CA SER A 78 54.33 30.86 45.97
C SER A 78 52.84 30.93 46.33
N LEU A 79 52.48 31.70 47.35
CA LEU A 79 51.07 31.91 47.74
C LEU A 79 50.28 32.63 46.65
N LEU A 80 50.87 33.68 46.05
CA LEU A 80 50.22 34.47 45.02
C LEU A 80 50.03 33.64 43.74
N SER A 81 51.05 32.89 43.30
CA SER A 81 50.94 31.93 42.20
C SER A 81 49.91 30.85 42.49
N HIS A 82 49.87 30.31 43.72
CA HIS A 82 48.91 29.28 44.09
C HIS A 82 47.47 29.79 44.11
N VAL A 83 47.24 31.04 44.55
CA VAL A 83 45.92 31.69 44.48
C VAL A 83 45.54 31.97 43.03
N GLU A 84 46.47 32.45 42.22
CA GLU A 84 46.27 32.70 40.79
C GLU A 84 45.91 31.40 40.05
N ASP A 85 46.64 30.31 40.28
CA ASP A 85 46.36 29.00 39.69
C ASP A 85 45.02 28.44 40.16
N ARG A 86 44.68 28.59 41.45
CA ARG A 86 43.38 28.16 41.98
C ARG A 86 42.22 28.96 41.37
N LEU A 87 42.41 30.25 41.14
CA LEU A 87 41.41 31.11 40.50
C LEU A 87 41.26 30.76 39.03
N LYS A 88 42.37 30.60 38.29
CA LYS A 88 42.37 30.16 36.89
C LYS A 88 41.70 28.80 36.73
N ARG A 89 41.98 27.85 37.63
CA ARG A 89 41.35 26.52 37.60
C ARG A 89 39.84 26.61 37.81
N ARG A 90 39.39 27.35 38.84
CA ARG A 90 37.95 27.53 39.10
C ARG A 90 37.24 28.26 37.97
N LEU A 91 37.88 29.25 37.36
CA LEU A 91 37.34 29.95 36.21
C LEU A 91 37.26 29.03 34.99
N GLY A 92 38.30 28.24 34.72
CA GLY A 92 38.31 27.24 33.65
C GLY A 92 37.22 26.19 33.83
N GLU A 93 37.05 25.66 35.05
CA GLU A 93 35.95 24.74 35.39
C GLU A 93 34.57 25.38 35.11
N LYS A 94 34.37 26.66 35.46
CA LYS A 94 33.12 27.37 35.21
C LYS A 94 32.88 27.67 33.73
N VAL A 95 33.92 28.03 32.99
CA VAL A 95 33.83 28.25 31.54
C VAL A 95 33.43 26.96 30.82
N VAL A 96 34.06 25.82 31.17
CA VAL A 96 33.72 24.52 30.60
C VAL A 96 32.29 24.12 30.96
N GLN A 97 31.85 24.35 32.20
CA GLN A 97 30.47 24.09 32.63
C GLN A 97 29.46 24.90 31.81
N ILE A 98 29.65 26.22 31.72
CA ILE A 98 28.75 27.12 30.99
C ILE A 98 28.74 26.79 29.49
N GLN A 99 29.90 26.43 28.92
CA GLN A 99 30.00 26.03 27.52
C GLN A 99 29.19 24.76 27.24
N GLY A 100 29.23 23.77 28.14
CA GLY A 100 28.40 22.57 28.05
C GLY A 100 26.91 22.86 28.19
N GLU A 101 26.52 23.78 29.07
CA GLU A 101 25.13 24.22 29.22
C GLU A 101 24.63 24.93 27.95
N ILE A 102 25.43 25.83 27.36
CA ILE A 102 25.11 26.50 26.09
C ILE A 102 24.93 25.48 24.96
N GLU A 103 25.81 24.49 24.87
CA GLU A 103 25.72 23.44 23.85
C GLU A 103 24.46 22.59 24.02
N SER A 104 24.13 22.21 25.26
CA SER A 104 22.88 21.52 25.57
C SER A 104 21.66 22.35 25.17
N LEU A 105 21.63 23.63 25.54
CA LEU A 105 20.52 24.53 25.22
C LEU A 105 20.36 24.74 23.71
N LYS A 106 21.49 24.85 22.99
CA LYS A 106 21.50 24.95 21.53
C LYS A 106 20.96 23.68 20.88
N ASN A 107 21.35 22.51 21.39
CA ASN A 107 20.84 21.23 20.90
C ASN A 107 19.32 21.10 21.12
N THR A 108 18.82 21.47 22.31
CA THR A 108 17.38 21.50 22.61
C THR A 108 16.63 22.48 21.71
N SER A 109 17.16 23.69 21.51
CA SER A 109 16.58 24.72 20.63
C SER A 109 16.49 24.23 19.18
N ASN A 110 17.55 23.59 18.68
CA ASN A 110 17.56 22.99 17.35
C ASN A 110 16.53 21.85 17.23
N GLY A 111 16.42 20.99 18.25
CA GLY A 111 15.40 19.94 18.31
C GLY A 111 13.98 20.51 18.29
N LEU A 112 13.72 21.58 19.03
CA LEU A 112 12.42 22.24 19.08
C LEU A 112 12.08 22.92 17.75
N ASN A 113 13.04 23.59 17.10
CA ASN A 113 12.85 24.18 15.78
C ASN A 113 12.59 23.11 14.71
N ARG A 114 13.29 21.97 14.76
CA ARG A 114 13.01 20.84 13.87
C ARG A 114 11.61 20.26 14.11
N GLY A 115 11.20 20.14 15.38
CA GLY A 115 9.85 19.74 15.76
C GLY A 115 8.79 20.69 15.21
N LYS A 116 8.99 22.00 15.38
CA LYS A 116 8.12 23.05 14.83
C LYS A 116 7.98 22.95 13.32
N SER A 117 9.10 22.88 12.60
CA SER A 117 9.10 22.75 11.13
C SER A 117 8.35 21.51 10.67
N LYS A 118 8.48 20.37 11.38
CA LYS A 118 7.76 19.14 11.07
C LYS A 118 6.26 19.28 11.31
N LEU A 119 5.85 19.97 12.38
CA LEU A 119 4.44 20.23 12.65
C LEU A 119 3.82 21.16 11.60
N ASP A 120 4.56 22.19 11.17
CA ASP A 120 4.12 23.10 10.11
C ASP A 120 3.95 22.36 8.78
N GLU A 121 4.89 21.46 8.43
CA GLU A 121 4.78 20.60 7.24
C GLU A 121 3.57 19.66 7.31
N ILE A 122 3.35 19.00 8.46
CA ILE A 122 2.19 18.11 8.67
C ILE A 122 0.90 18.91 8.55
N LYS A 123 0.84 20.12 9.11
CA LYS A 123 -0.32 21.00 9.02
C LYS A 123 -0.63 21.39 7.58
N GLU A 124 0.38 21.79 6.81
CA GLU A 124 0.20 22.13 5.39
C GLU A 124 -0.27 20.93 4.58
N ARG A 125 0.33 19.75 4.81
CA ARG A 125 -0.09 18.50 4.16
C ARG A 125 -1.54 18.15 4.49
N MET A 126 -1.93 18.20 5.77
CA MET A 126 -3.33 17.94 6.16
C MET A 126 -4.29 18.94 5.52
N ALA A 127 -3.91 20.22 5.41
CA ALA A 127 -4.74 21.21 4.74
C ALA A 127 -4.95 20.89 3.25
N LYS A 128 -3.90 20.43 2.55
CA LYS A 128 -4.01 19.96 1.16
C LYS A 128 -4.89 18.72 1.05
N GLU A 129 -4.67 17.72 1.91
CA GLU A 129 -5.46 16.48 1.94
C GLU A 129 -6.95 16.76 2.19
N ILE A 130 -7.29 17.70 3.07
CA ILE A 130 -8.68 18.11 3.31
C ILE A 130 -9.31 18.69 2.04
N VAL A 131 -8.60 19.55 1.32
CA VAL A 131 -9.10 20.13 0.06
C VAL A 131 -9.30 19.03 -0.98
N GLU A 132 -8.30 18.18 -1.21
CA GLU A 132 -8.37 17.08 -2.17
C GLU A 132 -9.52 16.10 -1.86
N LEU A 133 -9.68 15.72 -0.59
CA LEU A 133 -10.79 14.86 -0.15
C LEU A 133 -12.14 15.55 -0.30
N SER A 134 -12.23 16.86 -0.06
CA SER A 134 -13.48 17.60 -0.24
C SER A 134 -13.89 17.67 -1.72
N GLU A 135 -12.93 17.85 -2.63
CA GLU A 135 -13.16 17.83 -4.06
C GLU A 135 -13.54 16.42 -4.55
N ALA A 136 -12.84 15.38 -4.09
CA ALA A 136 -13.15 14.00 -4.41
C ALA A 136 -14.56 13.63 -3.92
N LYS A 137 -14.92 14.01 -2.69
CA LYS A 137 -16.27 13.81 -2.15
C LYS A 137 -17.32 14.50 -3.02
N LYS A 138 -17.09 15.75 -3.41
CA LYS A 138 -18.03 16.50 -4.26
C LYS A 138 -18.22 15.82 -5.62
N LYS A 139 -17.13 15.35 -6.25
CA LYS A 139 -17.19 14.61 -7.52
C LYS A 139 -17.99 13.31 -7.38
N LEU A 140 -17.77 12.57 -6.30
CA LEU A 140 -18.53 11.34 -6.02
C LEU A 140 -20.01 11.62 -5.81
N GLN A 141 -20.36 12.69 -5.07
CA GLN A 141 -21.75 13.08 -4.85
C GLN A 141 -22.44 13.49 -6.15
N ASP A 142 -21.78 14.29 -6.99
CA ASP A 142 -22.31 14.68 -8.30
C ASP A 142 -22.53 13.46 -9.22
N LEU A 143 -21.60 12.50 -9.23
CA LEU A 143 -21.76 11.26 -9.99
C LEU A 143 -22.87 10.36 -9.43
N ASP A 144 -23.03 10.31 -8.11
CA ASP A 144 -24.12 9.56 -7.46
C ASP A 144 -25.48 10.19 -7.77
N ASP A 145 -25.60 11.51 -7.68
CA ASP A 145 -26.81 12.25 -8.03
C ASP A 145 -27.18 12.04 -9.50
N GLN A 146 -26.19 12.11 -10.41
CA GLN A 146 -26.39 11.81 -11.83
C GLN A 146 -26.86 10.36 -12.05
N LEU A 147 -26.24 9.39 -11.38
CA LEU A 147 -26.63 7.99 -11.49
C LEU A 147 -28.04 7.74 -10.95
N GLN A 148 -28.40 8.34 -9.81
CA GLN A 148 -29.76 8.29 -9.28
C GLN A 148 -30.77 8.92 -10.23
N GLU A 149 -30.44 10.04 -10.87
CA GLU A 149 -31.30 10.64 -11.88
C GLU A 149 -31.48 9.72 -13.09
N PHE A 150 -30.42 9.07 -13.57
CA PHE A 150 -30.51 8.06 -14.63
C PHE A 150 -31.39 6.89 -14.22
N ILE A 151 -31.20 6.31 -13.03
CA ILE A 151 -32.02 5.19 -12.54
C ILE A 151 -33.49 5.60 -12.48
N VAL A 152 -33.82 6.75 -11.90
CA VAL A 152 -35.20 7.23 -11.80
C VAL A 152 -35.83 7.48 -13.17
N LYS A 153 -35.06 7.93 -14.17
CA LYS A 153 -35.54 8.08 -15.54
C LYS A 153 -35.91 6.72 -16.14
N TYR A 154 -35.01 5.74 -16.07
CA TYR A 154 -35.24 4.41 -16.63
C TYR A 154 -36.33 3.62 -15.88
N ASP A 155 -36.42 3.74 -14.56
CA ASP A 155 -37.48 3.11 -13.75
C ASP A 155 -38.88 3.67 -14.10
N LYS A 156 -38.98 4.96 -14.43
CA LYS A 156 -40.25 5.59 -14.85
C LYS A 156 -40.69 5.19 -16.24
N GLU A 157 -39.72 4.90 -17.12
CA GLU A 157 -39.99 4.44 -18.48
C GLU A 157 -40.48 2.98 -18.50
N GLY A 158 -40.31 2.24 -17.41
CA GLY A 158 -40.95 0.92 -17.21
C GLY A 158 -40.53 -0.14 -18.22
N GLU A 159 -39.49 0.13 -19.02
CA GLU A 159 -38.88 -0.84 -19.90
C GLU A 159 -37.92 -1.70 -19.07
N ASP A 160 -38.26 -2.98 -18.94
CA ASP A 160 -37.27 -4.00 -18.57
C ASP A 160 -36.08 -3.83 -19.54
N ILE A 161 -34.95 -3.35 -19.02
CA ILE A 161 -33.74 -3.12 -19.81
C ILE A 161 -33.30 -4.47 -20.36
N ASN A 162 -33.59 -4.71 -21.64
CA ASN A 162 -33.15 -5.93 -22.32
C ASN A 162 -31.62 -5.85 -22.49
N PRO A 163 -30.84 -6.69 -21.78
CA PRO A 163 -29.38 -6.63 -21.85
C PRO A 163 -28.87 -6.88 -23.27
N ASP A 164 -29.60 -7.66 -24.06
CA ASP A 164 -29.27 -7.99 -25.46
C ASP A 164 -29.42 -6.79 -26.41
N GLU A 165 -30.19 -5.77 -26.05
CA GLU A 165 -30.30 -4.52 -26.82
C GLU A 165 -29.17 -3.55 -26.47
N VAL A 166 -28.78 -3.49 -25.20
CA VAL A 166 -27.67 -2.66 -24.71
C VAL A 166 -26.32 -3.22 -25.18
N TYR A 167 -26.16 -4.54 -25.16
CA TYR A 167 -24.92 -5.24 -25.48
C TYR A 167 -25.08 -6.08 -26.74
N GLY A 168 -25.17 -5.41 -27.89
CA GLY A 168 -25.29 -6.04 -29.20
C GLY A 168 -24.25 -5.59 -30.21
N PRO A 169 -24.11 -6.31 -31.34
CA PRO A 169 -23.31 -5.84 -32.46
C PRO A 169 -23.82 -4.48 -32.97
N THR A 170 -22.93 -3.50 -33.13
CA THR A 170 -23.29 -2.13 -33.53
C THR A 170 -23.95 -2.05 -34.92
N GLN A 171 -23.59 -2.95 -35.84
CA GLN A 171 -24.16 -2.96 -37.20
C GLN A 171 -25.28 -4.00 -37.32
N PRO A 172 -26.38 -3.68 -38.02
CA PRO A 172 -27.53 -4.57 -38.18
C PRO A 172 -27.16 -5.88 -38.91
N LEU A 173 -26.16 -5.85 -39.79
CA LEU A 173 -25.65 -7.04 -40.47
C LEU A 173 -25.01 -8.04 -39.50
N TYR A 174 -24.25 -7.57 -38.52
CA TYR A 174 -23.64 -8.43 -37.51
C TYR A 174 -24.67 -8.95 -36.51
N LYS A 175 -25.69 -8.15 -36.18
CA LYS A 175 -26.84 -8.60 -35.39
C LYS A 175 -27.56 -9.75 -36.11
N GLN A 176 -27.83 -9.60 -37.40
CA GLN A 176 -28.45 -10.65 -38.21
C GLN A 176 -27.59 -11.93 -38.28
N LEU A 177 -26.26 -11.79 -38.38
CA LEU A 177 -25.35 -12.93 -38.38
C LEU A 177 -25.35 -13.66 -37.02
N LEU A 178 -25.34 -12.90 -35.92
CA LEU A 178 -25.39 -13.45 -34.57
C LEU A 178 -26.70 -14.20 -34.31
N GLU A 179 -27.83 -13.59 -34.67
CA GLU A 179 -29.16 -14.19 -34.57
C GLU A 179 -29.25 -15.49 -35.37
N ALA A 180 -28.81 -15.47 -36.64
CA ALA A 180 -28.82 -16.64 -37.51
C ALA A 180 -27.93 -17.77 -36.99
N PHE A 181 -26.81 -17.43 -36.35
CA PHE A 181 -25.93 -18.39 -35.70
C PHE A 181 -26.55 -18.98 -34.44
N ALA A 182 -27.14 -18.16 -33.57
CA ALA A 182 -27.84 -18.63 -32.38
C ALA A 182 -29.02 -19.54 -32.73
N GLU A 183 -29.84 -19.12 -33.71
CA GLU A 183 -30.95 -19.94 -34.22
C GLU A 183 -30.48 -21.26 -34.82
N GLU A 184 -29.36 -21.31 -35.54
CA GLU A 184 -28.86 -22.55 -36.14
C GLU A 184 -28.46 -23.57 -35.08
N ASN A 185 -27.79 -23.11 -34.02
CA ASN A 185 -27.44 -23.96 -32.87
C ASN A 185 -28.69 -24.43 -32.12
N ALA A 186 -29.68 -23.54 -31.90
CA ALA A 186 -30.95 -23.92 -31.29
C ALA A 186 -31.71 -24.99 -32.09
N VAL A 187 -31.64 -24.93 -33.42
CA VAL A 187 -32.22 -25.97 -34.30
C VAL A 187 -31.47 -27.29 -34.17
N VAL A 188 -30.14 -27.29 -34.05
CA VAL A 188 -29.35 -28.51 -33.82
C VAL A 188 -29.75 -29.18 -32.51
N ASP A 189 -29.87 -28.41 -31.44
CA ASP A 189 -30.32 -28.90 -30.13
C ASP A 189 -31.76 -29.44 -30.19
N ALA A 190 -32.66 -28.73 -30.89
CA ALA A 190 -34.03 -29.19 -31.08
C ALA A 190 -34.10 -30.54 -31.82
N ILE A 191 -33.29 -30.73 -32.87
CA ILE A 191 -33.21 -32.02 -33.58
C ILE A 191 -32.69 -33.11 -32.64
N TYR A 192 -31.65 -32.82 -31.86
CA TYR A 192 -31.07 -33.77 -30.90
C TYR A 192 -32.11 -34.25 -29.88
N TYR A 193 -32.82 -33.34 -29.22
CA TYR A 193 -33.82 -33.69 -28.21
C TYR A 193 -35.09 -34.31 -28.81
N THR A 194 -35.46 -33.95 -30.05
CA THR A 194 -36.54 -34.65 -30.77
C THR A 194 -36.16 -36.11 -31.03
N GLY A 195 -34.89 -36.39 -31.36
CA GLY A 195 -34.36 -37.76 -31.51
C GLY A 195 -34.29 -38.55 -30.21
N GLU A 196 -33.96 -37.90 -29.09
CA GLU A 196 -34.12 -38.48 -27.74
C GLU A 196 -35.59 -38.78 -27.42
N GLY A 197 -36.52 -37.90 -27.80
CA GLY A 197 -37.96 -38.08 -27.63
C GLY A 197 -38.51 -39.31 -28.36
N LEU A 198 -38.00 -39.60 -29.56
CA LEU A 198 -38.32 -40.83 -30.28
C LEU A 198 -37.78 -42.08 -29.56
N ARG A 199 -36.52 -42.06 -29.10
CA ARG A 199 -35.90 -43.18 -28.36
C ARG A 199 -36.64 -43.53 -27.07
N LYS A 200 -37.18 -42.52 -26.39
CA LYS A 200 -37.97 -42.68 -25.15
C LYS A 200 -39.46 -42.97 -25.42
N ASN A 201 -39.87 -43.14 -26.68
CA ASN A 201 -41.27 -43.34 -27.10
C ASN A 201 -42.22 -42.23 -26.63
N VAL A 202 -41.73 -41.00 -26.43
CA VAL A 202 -42.56 -39.83 -26.10
C VAL A 202 -43.25 -39.28 -27.36
N ILE A 203 -42.59 -39.42 -28.52
CA ILE A 203 -43.05 -38.90 -29.82
C ILE A 203 -43.14 -40.08 -30.81
N PRO A 204 -44.24 -40.22 -31.56
CA PRO A 204 -44.36 -41.26 -32.59
C PRO A 204 -43.49 -40.93 -33.82
N LEU A 205 -43.09 -41.98 -34.56
CA LEU A 205 -42.20 -41.88 -35.71
C LEU A 205 -42.66 -40.84 -36.75
N ASP A 206 -43.96 -40.81 -37.06
CA ASP A 206 -44.51 -39.91 -38.08
C ASP A 206 -44.37 -38.44 -37.70
N VAL A 207 -44.49 -38.11 -36.41
CA VAL A 207 -44.32 -36.73 -35.92
C VAL A 207 -42.83 -36.35 -35.92
N PHE A 208 -41.96 -37.28 -35.53
CA PHE A 208 -40.51 -37.10 -35.58
C PHE A 208 -40.01 -36.82 -37.01
N LEU A 209 -40.43 -37.60 -38.01
CA LEU A 209 -39.98 -37.40 -39.39
C LEU A 209 -40.46 -36.06 -39.97
N LYS A 210 -41.66 -35.62 -39.59
CA LYS A 210 -42.18 -34.30 -39.99
C LYS A 210 -41.38 -33.17 -39.34
N SER A 211 -41.15 -33.23 -38.02
CA SER A 211 -40.43 -32.17 -37.29
C SER A 211 -38.96 -32.08 -37.69
N VAL A 212 -38.26 -33.21 -37.84
CA VAL A 212 -36.86 -33.22 -38.29
C VAL A 212 -36.75 -32.64 -39.70
N ARG A 213 -37.65 -33.01 -40.62
CA ARG A 213 -37.64 -32.45 -41.99
C ARG A 213 -37.84 -30.93 -41.99
N GLU A 214 -38.74 -30.43 -41.16
CA GLU A 214 -39.00 -28.99 -41.01
C GLU A 214 -37.80 -28.26 -40.40
N LEU A 215 -37.25 -28.78 -39.30
CA LEU A 215 -36.06 -28.24 -38.63
C LEU A 215 -34.83 -28.25 -39.55
N SER A 216 -34.58 -29.34 -40.27
CA SER A 216 -33.47 -29.42 -41.23
C SER A 216 -33.63 -28.44 -42.39
N ARG A 217 -34.86 -28.19 -42.87
CA ARG A 217 -35.11 -27.15 -43.88
C ARG A 217 -34.79 -25.76 -43.31
N ARG A 218 -35.19 -25.47 -42.08
CA ARG A 218 -34.86 -24.21 -41.39
C ARG A 218 -33.35 -24.06 -41.22
N GLN A 219 -32.66 -25.11 -40.78
CA GLN A 219 -31.20 -25.15 -40.64
C GLN A 219 -30.49 -24.82 -41.97
N PHE A 220 -30.96 -25.39 -43.08
CA PHE A 220 -30.40 -25.10 -44.40
C PHE A 220 -30.52 -23.61 -44.75
N MET A 221 -31.70 -23.02 -44.52
CA MET A 221 -31.93 -21.60 -44.78
C MET A 221 -31.05 -20.71 -43.91
N LEU A 222 -30.91 -21.02 -42.61
CA LEU A 222 -30.05 -20.29 -41.68
C LEU A 222 -28.58 -20.38 -42.08
N ARG A 223 -28.09 -21.56 -42.48
CA ARG A 223 -26.72 -21.73 -43.01
C ARG A 223 -26.48 -20.95 -44.29
N ALA A 224 -27.44 -20.94 -45.21
CA ALA A 224 -27.36 -20.13 -46.41
C ALA A 224 -27.33 -18.63 -46.09
N LEU A 225 -28.15 -18.19 -45.13
CA LEU A 225 -28.18 -16.80 -44.65
C LEU A 225 -26.85 -16.40 -44.01
N MET A 226 -26.30 -17.23 -43.13
CA MET A 226 -24.99 -16.98 -42.49
C MET A 226 -23.87 -16.82 -43.54
N ARG A 227 -23.84 -17.69 -44.56
CA ARG A 227 -22.88 -17.57 -45.68
C ARG A 227 -23.05 -16.24 -46.42
N ALA A 228 -24.28 -15.85 -46.73
CA ALA A 228 -24.56 -14.59 -47.40
C ALA A 228 -24.19 -13.36 -46.54
N CYS A 229 -24.37 -13.43 -45.21
CA CYS A 229 -23.95 -12.39 -44.29
C CYS A 229 -22.42 -12.30 -44.19
N ARG A 230 -21.71 -13.45 -44.11
CA ARG A 230 -20.25 -13.50 -44.05
C ARG A 230 -19.59 -12.96 -45.31
N THR A 231 -20.10 -13.31 -46.50
CA THR A 231 -19.58 -12.76 -47.76
C THR A 231 -19.79 -11.25 -47.85
N LYS A 232 -20.95 -10.75 -47.43
CA LYS A 232 -21.24 -9.31 -47.39
C LYS A 232 -20.38 -8.56 -46.37
N ALA A 233 -20.07 -9.20 -45.24
CA ALA A 233 -19.24 -8.61 -44.19
C ALA A 233 -17.73 -8.82 -44.40
N SER A 234 -17.32 -9.47 -45.50
CA SER A 234 -15.92 -9.83 -45.80
C SER A 234 -15.23 -10.65 -44.70
N LEU A 235 -16.00 -11.50 -44.00
CA LEU A 235 -15.44 -12.46 -43.04
C LEU A 235 -15.04 -13.76 -43.76
N PRO A 236 -14.05 -14.49 -43.25
CA PRO A 236 -13.71 -15.82 -43.76
C PRO A 236 -14.91 -16.76 -43.63
N ASN A 237 -15.05 -17.65 -44.63
CA ASN A 237 -16.11 -18.65 -44.72
C ASN A 237 -15.91 -19.80 -43.74
#